data_AF-A0A8G1ZTI5-F1
#
_entry.id   AF-A0A8G1ZTI5-F1
#
_cell.length_a   1.000
_cell.length_b   1.000
_cell.length_c   1.000
_cell.angle_alpha   90.00
_cell.angle_beta   90.00
_cell.angle_gamma   90.00
#
_symmetry.space_group_name_H-M   'P 1'
#
loop_
_entity.id
_entity.type
_entity.pdbx_description
1 polymer ?
#
loop_
_entity_poly.entity_id
_entity_poly.type
_entity_poly.pdbx_seq_one_letter_code
_entity_poly.pdbx_strand_id
1 'polypeptide(L)'
;MANGQWYPPEWPARIRALASGELTPATPRRAATVMLLRDEPGGTGLRVHMLRRRASMAFAGGAYAYPGGGVDPRDEGPVRWAGPSPASWGERLGVSPAEAQAVVCAAVRETFEEAGVLLAGPGPDSVVADTTGETWAADRAALEAHELSFADFLDRRGLVLRSDLLGAWARWITPEFEPRRYDTWFFAAVLPAGQVTVETSGEADRTEWARPADAAARYDRGELLMMPPTIATLRALLPYASVEEALAGAAEQDLTPVVAEAELRGEEVVLTWPGHEEFTKHVPTGPRIPRQGGQS
;
A
#
# COMPACT_ATOMS: atom_id res chain seq x y z
N MET A 1 -8.86 -13.78 20.93
CA MET A 1 -9.40 -14.02 19.58
C MET A 1 -8.41 -13.37 18.63
N ALA A 2 -7.90 -14.10 17.62
CA ALA A 2 -6.98 -13.51 16.67
C ALA A 2 -7.74 -12.37 15.97
N ASN A 3 -7.25 -11.14 16.16
CA ASN A 3 -7.61 -9.99 15.34
C ASN A 3 -7.46 -10.35 13.85
N GLY A 4 -7.96 -9.52 12.94
CA GLY A 4 -7.88 -9.72 11.48
C GLY A 4 -6.46 -9.70 10.91
N GLN A 5 -5.44 -10.05 11.69
CA GLN A 5 -4.05 -10.12 11.30
C GLN A 5 -3.83 -11.20 10.25
N TRP A 6 -3.26 -10.78 9.13
CA TRP A 6 -2.67 -11.69 8.18
C TRP A 6 -1.36 -12.25 8.74
N TYR A 7 -1.34 -13.54 9.05
CA TYR A 7 -0.18 -14.27 9.56
C TYR A 7 -0.16 -15.68 8.95
N PRO A 8 0.63 -15.91 7.91
CA PRO A 8 0.58 -17.15 7.16
C PRO A 8 1.34 -18.28 7.91
N PRO A 9 0.93 -19.54 7.71
CA PRO A 9 1.38 -20.68 8.51
C PRO A 9 2.87 -21.01 8.38
N GLU A 10 3.53 -20.56 7.31
CA GLU A 10 4.96 -20.77 7.04
C GLU A 10 5.88 -19.83 7.83
N TRP A 11 5.38 -18.69 8.35
CA TRP A 11 6.20 -17.70 9.05
C TRP A 11 7.04 -18.28 10.19
N PRO A 12 6.51 -19.13 11.09
CA PRO A 12 7.31 -19.72 12.16
C PRO A 12 8.57 -20.45 11.68
N ALA A 13 8.50 -21.19 10.58
CA ALA A 13 9.65 -21.91 10.05
C ALA A 13 10.69 -20.96 9.44
N ARG A 14 10.23 -19.94 8.71
CA ARG A 14 11.10 -18.96 8.04
C ARG A 14 11.78 -18.03 9.03
N ILE A 15 11.07 -17.60 10.08
CA ILE A 15 11.62 -16.80 11.19
C ILE A 15 12.78 -17.55 11.86
N ARG A 16 12.61 -18.86 12.10
CA ARG A 16 13.69 -19.69 12.65
C ARG A 16 14.88 -19.81 11.70
N ALA A 17 14.63 -20.06 10.41
CA ALA A 17 15.69 -20.17 9.42
C ALA A 17 16.49 -18.87 9.24
N LEU A 18 15.83 -17.71 9.35
CA LEU A 18 16.50 -16.41 9.39
C LEU A 18 17.38 -16.29 10.65
N ALA A 19 16.83 -16.62 11.81
CA ALA A 19 17.55 -16.54 13.09
C ALA A 19 18.76 -17.48 13.18
N SER A 20 18.71 -18.66 12.52
CA SER A 20 19.84 -19.60 12.46
C SER A 20 20.85 -19.31 11.33
N GLY A 21 20.58 -18.31 10.49
CA GLY A 21 21.43 -17.97 9.33
C GLY A 21 21.28 -18.90 8.13
N GLU A 22 20.27 -19.77 8.12
CA GLU A 22 19.95 -20.68 7.01
C GLU A 22 19.18 -19.98 5.88
N LEU A 23 18.59 -18.81 6.15
CA LEU A 23 17.85 -18.01 5.19
C LEU A 23 18.62 -16.74 4.84
N THR A 24 18.91 -16.55 3.55
CA THR A 24 19.41 -15.28 3.02
C THR A 24 18.23 -14.39 2.63
N PRO A 25 18.10 -13.17 3.19
CA PRO A 25 17.01 -12.26 2.85
C PRO A 25 17.03 -11.87 1.37
N ALA A 26 15.86 -11.87 0.74
CA ALA A 26 15.71 -11.33 -0.61
C ALA A 26 15.85 -9.79 -0.59
N THR A 27 16.36 -9.19 -1.66
CA THR A 27 16.33 -7.72 -1.81
C THR A 27 14.89 -7.25 -1.98
N PRO A 28 14.41 -6.25 -1.22
CA PRO A 28 13.07 -5.73 -1.37
C PRO A 28 12.92 -4.98 -2.70
N ARG A 29 11.79 -5.22 -3.38
CA ARG A 29 11.40 -4.46 -4.58
C ARG A 29 10.72 -3.17 -4.16
N ARG A 30 11.00 -2.05 -4.83
CA ARG A 30 10.30 -0.79 -4.60
C ARG A 30 8.82 -0.95 -4.98
N ALA A 31 7.94 -0.38 -4.19
CA ALA A 31 6.50 -0.40 -4.41
C ALA A 31 5.86 0.90 -3.92
N ALA A 32 4.68 1.20 -4.44
CA ALA A 32 3.87 2.33 -3.98
C ALA A 32 2.43 1.89 -3.73
N THR A 33 1.79 2.53 -2.76
CA THR A 33 0.39 2.25 -2.39
C THR A 33 -0.31 3.56 -2.07
N VAL A 34 -1.56 3.73 -2.53
CA VAL A 34 -2.30 4.98 -2.38
C VAL A 34 -3.59 4.75 -1.60
N MET A 35 -3.70 5.36 -0.44
CA MET A 35 -4.97 5.52 0.28
C MET A 35 -5.76 6.63 -0.42
N LEU A 36 -6.68 6.23 -1.29
CA LEU A 36 -7.57 7.16 -1.96
C LEU A 36 -8.69 7.59 -1.02
N LEU A 37 -8.80 8.89 -0.77
CA LEU A 37 -9.67 9.48 0.24
C LEU A 37 -10.77 10.33 -0.40
N ARG A 38 -11.91 10.41 0.27
CA ARG A 38 -12.96 11.39 0.00
C ARG A 38 -13.65 11.81 1.29
N ASP A 39 -14.20 13.02 1.34
CA ASP A 39 -15.01 13.43 2.48
C ASP A 39 -16.32 12.62 2.54
N GLU A 40 -16.85 12.48 3.74
CA GLU A 40 -18.14 11.85 3.94
C GLU A 40 -19.25 12.66 3.28
N PRO A 41 -20.17 12.02 2.52
CA PRO A 41 -21.36 12.69 2.04
C PRO A 41 -22.18 13.28 3.21
N GLY A 42 -22.34 14.60 3.22
CA GLY A 42 -23.17 15.28 4.22
C GLY A 42 -22.44 15.76 5.49
N GLY A 43 -21.10 15.72 5.54
CA GLY A 43 -20.33 16.42 6.58
C GLY A 43 -19.11 15.67 7.10
N THR A 44 -18.91 15.72 8.41
CA THR A 44 -17.65 15.37 9.10
C THR A 44 -17.23 13.90 8.93
N GLY A 45 -15.94 13.73 8.67
CA GLY A 45 -15.26 12.45 8.50
C GLY A 45 -14.80 12.23 7.06
N LEU A 46 -13.89 11.28 6.89
CA LEU A 46 -13.41 10.84 5.59
C LEU A 46 -13.69 9.35 5.37
N ARG A 47 -13.72 8.95 4.11
CA ARG A 47 -13.70 7.55 3.67
C ARG A 47 -12.43 7.27 2.90
N VAL A 48 -11.95 6.05 3.03
CA VAL A 48 -10.85 5.50 2.24
C VAL A 48 -11.37 4.39 1.32
N HIS A 49 -10.88 4.38 0.08
CA HIS A 49 -11.14 3.29 -0.86
C HIS A 49 -10.25 2.10 -0.52
N MET A 50 -10.86 0.96 -0.25
CA MET A 50 -10.17 -0.29 0.02
C MET A 50 -10.62 -1.36 -0.97
N LEU A 51 -9.72 -2.27 -1.30
CA LEU A 51 -10.00 -3.44 -2.13
C LEU A 51 -9.66 -4.71 -1.37
N ARG A 52 -10.40 -5.78 -1.62
CA ARG A 52 -10.10 -7.11 -1.13
C ARG A 52 -9.42 -7.91 -2.23
N ARG A 53 -8.19 -8.33 -1.95
CA ARG A 53 -7.40 -9.20 -2.82
C ARG A 53 -8.11 -10.53 -3.01
N ARG A 54 -8.09 -11.10 -4.21
CA ARG A 54 -8.71 -12.42 -4.47
C ARG A 54 -8.14 -13.46 -3.53
N ALA A 55 -9.01 -14.32 -2.99
CA ALA A 55 -8.60 -15.39 -2.08
C ALA A 55 -7.59 -16.37 -2.71
N SER A 56 -7.60 -16.52 -4.04
CA SER A 56 -6.68 -17.39 -4.79
C SER A 56 -5.27 -16.82 -4.94
N MET A 57 -5.01 -15.57 -4.53
CA MET A 57 -3.68 -14.99 -4.63
C MET A 57 -2.72 -15.66 -3.65
N ALA A 58 -1.52 -16.01 -4.13
CA ALA A 58 -0.50 -16.71 -3.36
C ALA A 58 0.05 -15.89 -2.16
N PHE A 59 -0.09 -14.55 -2.19
CA PHE A 59 0.34 -13.66 -1.11
C PHE A 59 -0.80 -12.72 -0.74
N ALA A 60 -1.10 -12.65 0.57
CA ALA A 60 -2.16 -11.83 1.13
C ALA A 60 -3.55 -12.04 0.49
N GLY A 61 -3.86 -13.26 0.02
CA GLY A 61 -5.18 -13.59 -0.53
C GLY A 61 -6.30 -13.38 0.49
N GLY A 62 -7.37 -12.69 0.09
CA GLY A 62 -8.49 -12.32 0.96
C GLY A 62 -8.21 -11.14 1.91
N ALA A 63 -6.99 -10.61 1.93
CA ALA A 63 -6.66 -9.43 2.71
C ALA A 63 -7.15 -8.16 2.01
N TYR A 64 -7.59 -7.19 2.81
CA TYR A 64 -7.89 -5.85 2.36
C TYR A 64 -6.60 -5.04 2.25
N ALA A 65 -6.54 -4.23 1.21
CA ALA A 65 -5.43 -3.36 0.85
C ALA A 65 -5.97 -2.08 0.20
N TYR A 66 -5.06 -1.22 -0.23
CA TYR A 66 -5.36 -0.06 -1.09
C TYR A 66 -4.77 -0.31 -2.49
N PRO A 67 -5.16 0.48 -3.50
CA PRO A 67 -4.51 0.46 -4.81
C PRO A 67 -2.99 0.61 -4.69
N GLY A 68 -2.25 -0.27 -5.36
CA GLY A 68 -0.80 -0.20 -5.30
C GLY A 68 -0.09 -1.46 -5.78
N GLY A 69 1.15 -1.27 -6.19
CA GLY A 69 1.97 -2.34 -6.74
C GLY A 69 3.44 -1.96 -6.83
N GLY A 70 4.20 -2.79 -7.54
CA GLY A 70 5.64 -2.61 -7.70
C GLY A 70 5.97 -1.45 -8.64
N VAL A 71 7.12 -0.82 -8.41
CA VAL A 71 7.71 0.07 -9.42
C VAL A 71 8.14 -0.78 -10.62
N ASP A 72 7.57 -0.53 -11.79
CA ASP A 72 7.97 -1.14 -13.06
C ASP A 72 9.17 -0.36 -13.63
N PRO A 73 10.14 -1.01 -14.31
CA PRO A 73 11.23 -0.28 -14.97
C PRO A 73 10.75 0.82 -15.93
N ARG A 74 9.54 0.72 -16.49
CA ARG A 74 8.91 1.74 -17.34
C ARG A 74 8.52 3.00 -16.57
N ASP A 75 8.40 2.94 -15.25
CA ASP A 75 8.14 4.11 -14.39
C ASP A 75 9.37 5.02 -14.25
N GLU A 76 10.56 4.55 -14.64
CA GLU A 76 11.81 5.31 -14.62
C GLU A 76 11.94 6.27 -15.82
N GLY A 77 11.06 6.14 -16.81
CA GLY A 77 11.00 7.04 -17.97
C GLY A 77 10.60 8.46 -17.60
N PRO A 78 11.09 9.49 -18.33
CA PRO A 78 10.71 10.87 -18.07
C PRO A 78 9.21 11.09 -18.31
N VAL A 79 8.57 11.86 -17.44
CA VAL A 79 7.16 12.27 -17.60
C VAL A 79 7.03 13.79 -17.47
N ARG A 80 6.04 14.38 -18.13
CA ARG A 80 5.66 15.76 -17.84
C ARG A 80 5.09 15.84 -16.43
N TRP A 81 5.53 16.83 -15.67
CA TRP A 81 5.42 16.84 -14.22
C TRP A 81 4.91 18.18 -13.70
N ALA A 82 4.02 18.14 -12.71
CA ALA A 82 3.55 19.28 -11.96
C ALA A 82 3.56 18.97 -10.45
N GLY A 83 3.74 20.00 -9.63
CA GLY A 83 3.92 19.88 -8.18
C GLY A 83 5.38 19.83 -7.73
N PRO A 84 5.67 19.36 -6.50
CA PRO A 84 7.02 19.24 -5.97
C PRO A 84 7.92 18.46 -6.92
N SER A 85 9.14 18.94 -7.17
CA SER A 85 10.03 18.30 -8.15
C SER A 85 10.43 16.88 -7.72
N PRO A 86 10.90 16.02 -8.65
CA PRO A 86 11.50 14.74 -8.28
C PRO A 86 12.61 14.85 -7.23
N ALA A 87 13.36 15.96 -7.22
CA ALA A 87 14.36 16.22 -6.19
C ALA A 87 13.72 16.48 -4.81
N SER A 88 12.65 17.28 -4.76
CA SER A 88 11.89 17.53 -3.52
C SER A 88 11.27 16.23 -2.97
N TRP A 89 10.75 15.39 -3.86
CA TRP A 89 10.27 14.06 -3.49
C TRP A 89 11.41 13.13 -3.06
N GLY A 90 12.59 13.19 -3.69
CA GLY A 90 13.77 12.44 -3.26
C GLY A 90 14.17 12.76 -1.84
N GLU A 91 14.22 14.05 -1.48
CA GLU A 91 14.45 14.49 -0.11
C GLU A 91 13.37 13.96 0.84
N ARG A 92 12.09 14.10 0.47
CA ARG A 92 10.97 13.64 1.30
C ARG A 92 10.97 12.13 1.53
N LEU A 93 11.22 11.34 0.49
CA LEU A 93 11.13 9.87 0.50
C LEU A 93 12.44 9.20 0.95
N GLY A 94 13.54 9.97 1.06
CA GLY A 94 14.86 9.48 1.46
C GLY A 94 15.54 8.65 0.37
N VAL A 95 15.38 9.02 -0.90
CA VAL A 95 15.93 8.31 -2.08
C VAL A 95 16.43 9.30 -3.13
N SER A 96 17.09 8.81 -4.19
CA SER A 96 17.53 9.69 -5.27
C SER A 96 16.34 10.29 -6.05
N PRO A 97 16.51 11.43 -6.74
CA PRO A 97 15.43 12.03 -7.53
C PRO A 97 14.83 11.10 -8.59
N ALA A 98 15.65 10.25 -9.22
CA ALA A 98 15.19 9.28 -10.21
C ALA A 98 14.34 8.16 -9.58
N GLU A 99 14.76 7.66 -8.42
CA GLU A 99 13.98 6.67 -7.66
C GLU A 99 12.66 7.27 -7.17
N ALA A 100 12.67 8.51 -6.70
CA ALA A 100 11.47 9.21 -6.28
C ALA A 100 10.47 9.39 -7.42
N GLN A 101 10.93 9.79 -8.61
CA GLN A 101 10.07 9.86 -9.79
C GLN A 101 9.41 8.50 -10.07
N ALA A 102 10.19 7.43 -10.07
CA ALA A 102 9.67 6.09 -10.35
C ALA A 102 8.63 5.63 -9.30
N VAL A 103 8.86 5.92 -8.01
CA VAL A 103 7.90 5.60 -6.94
C VAL A 103 6.61 6.40 -7.09
N VAL A 104 6.70 7.69 -7.40
CA VAL A 104 5.52 8.54 -7.63
C VAL A 104 4.77 8.13 -8.90
N CYS A 105 5.47 7.82 -9.99
CA CYS A 105 4.86 7.28 -11.20
C CYS A 105 4.09 5.99 -10.90
N ALA A 106 4.72 5.04 -10.19
CA ALA A 106 4.06 3.80 -9.78
C ALA A 106 2.81 4.08 -8.93
N ALA A 107 2.87 5.02 -7.98
CA ALA A 107 1.70 5.38 -7.16
C ALA A 107 0.50 5.81 -8.03
N VAL A 108 0.73 6.68 -9.01
CA VAL A 108 -0.33 7.19 -9.89
C VAL A 108 -0.78 6.14 -10.90
N ARG A 109 0.15 5.39 -11.50
CA ARG A 109 -0.14 4.31 -12.46
C ARG A 109 -1.03 3.25 -11.82
N GLU A 110 -0.60 2.69 -10.69
CA GLU A 110 -1.33 1.63 -9.98
C GLU A 110 -2.72 2.09 -9.52
N THR A 111 -2.85 3.36 -9.09
CA THR A 111 -4.17 3.95 -8.76
C THR A 111 -5.08 3.99 -9.99
N PHE A 112 -4.52 4.29 -11.16
CA PHE A 112 -5.29 4.29 -12.40
C PHE A 112 -5.64 2.88 -12.86
N GLU A 113 -4.71 1.93 -12.81
CA GLU A 113 -4.95 0.53 -13.16
C GLU A 113 -6.03 -0.10 -12.27
N GLU A 114 -5.86 -0.03 -10.94
CA GLU A 114 -6.72 -0.78 -10.01
C GLU A 114 -8.03 -0.08 -9.62
N ALA A 115 -8.06 1.26 -9.65
CA ALA A 115 -9.24 2.03 -9.25
C ALA A 115 -9.83 2.91 -10.38
N GLY A 116 -9.15 3.00 -11.53
CA GLY A 116 -9.49 3.91 -12.62
C GLY A 116 -9.39 5.39 -12.30
N VAL A 117 -8.73 5.73 -11.19
CA VAL A 117 -8.55 7.10 -10.75
C VAL A 117 -7.18 7.61 -11.17
N LEU A 118 -7.14 8.74 -11.86
CA LEU A 118 -5.93 9.29 -12.45
C LEU A 118 -5.57 10.63 -11.80
N LEU A 119 -4.39 10.69 -11.18
CA LEU A 119 -3.80 11.92 -10.61
C LEU A 119 -2.95 12.63 -11.68
N ALA A 120 -3.60 13.02 -12.78
CA ALA A 120 -3.00 13.74 -13.90
C ALA A 120 -4.02 14.66 -14.57
N GLY A 121 -3.54 15.66 -15.30
CA GLY A 121 -4.38 16.61 -16.01
C GLY A 121 -3.66 17.27 -17.19
N PRO A 122 -4.34 18.11 -17.98
CA PRO A 122 -3.73 18.80 -19.13
C PRO A 122 -2.69 19.86 -18.70
N GLY A 123 -2.62 20.20 -17.41
CA GLY A 123 -1.68 21.16 -16.86
C GLY A 123 -1.64 21.12 -15.32
N PRO A 124 -0.90 22.04 -14.68
CA PRO A 124 -0.65 22.02 -13.23
C PRO A 124 -1.88 22.39 -12.39
N ASP A 125 -2.93 22.97 -12.98
CA ASP A 125 -4.07 23.52 -12.24
C ASP A 125 -5.36 22.71 -12.41
N SER A 126 -5.33 21.63 -13.18
CA SER A 126 -6.51 20.79 -13.41
C SER A 126 -6.18 19.30 -13.44
N VAL A 127 -7.23 18.49 -13.36
CA VAL A 127 -7.23 17.04 -13.47
C VAL A 127 -8.15 16.62 -14.60
N VAL A 128 -7.96 15.42 -15.12
CA VAL A 128 -8.97 14.78 -15.97
C VAL A 128 -10.25 14.59 -15.15
N ALA A 129 -11.38 15.11 -15.63
CA ALA A 129 -12.64 15.04 -14.89
C ALA A 129 -13.30 13.65 -14.96
N ASP A 130 -13.16 12.93 -16.08
CA ASP A 130 -13.80 11.63 -16.29
C ASP A 130 -12.84 10.65 -17.00
N THR A 131 -12.62 9.52 -16.34
CA THR A 131 -11.74 8.41 -16.75
C THR A 131 -12.51 7.12 -17.04
N THR A 132 -13.85 7.18 -17.15
CA THR A 132 -14.71 6.00 -17.28
C THR A 132 -14.96 5.55 -18.71
N GLY A 133 -14.75 6.42 -19.70
CA GLY A 133 -15.00 6.13 -21.12
C GLY A 133 -14.18 4.96 -21.68
N GLU A 134 -14.65 4.35 -22.76
CA GLU A 134 -14.07 3.13 -23.36
C GLU A 134 -12.58 3.27 -23.72
N THR A 135 -12.16 4.44 -24.20
CA THR A 135 -10.75 4.69 -24.53
C THR A 135 -9.86 4.75 -23.29
N TRP A 136 -10.39 5.17 -22.14
CA TRP A 136 -9.67 5.11 -20.87
C TRP A 136 -9.58 3.68 -20.34
N ALA A 137 -10.63 2.89 -20.52
CA ALA A 137 -10.63 1.47 -20.19
C ALA A 137 -9.61 0.69 -21.03
N ALA A 138 -9.53 0.96 -22.34
CA ALA A 138 -8.53 0.36 -23.22
C ALA A 138 -7.09 0.72 -22.79
N ASP A 139 -6.87 1.97 -22.37
CA ASP A 139 -5.57 2.41 -21.90
C ASP A 139 -5.15 1.77 -20.59
N ARG A 140 -6.08 1.62 -19.63
CA ARG A 140 -5.81 0.85 -18.41
C ARG A 140 -5.43 -0.58 -18.73
N ALA A 141 -6.20 -1.25 -19.58
CA ALA A 141 -5.90 -2.63 -19.95
C ALA A 141 -4.52 -2.76 -20.60
N ALA A 142 -4.10 -1.79 -21.42
CA ALA A 142 -2.77 -1.78 -22.02
C ALA A 142 -1.64 -1.52 -21.01
N LEU A 143 -1.88 -0.69 -19.99
CA LEU A 143 -0.95 -0.47 -18.87
C LEU A 143 -0.83 -1.74 -18.00
N GLU A 144 -1.95 -2.34 -17.61
CA GLU A 144 -2.02 -3.61 -16.85
C GLU A 144 -1.36 -4.78 -17.60
N ALA A 145 -1.41 -4.78 -18.94
CA ALA A 145 -0.75 -5.78 -19.78
C ALA A 145 0.74 -5.46 -20.05
N HIS A 146 1.25 -4.35 -19.52
CA HIS A 146 2.60 -3.82 -19.76
C HIS A 146 2.92 -3.58 -21.26
N GLU A 147 1.88 -3.37 -22.07
CA GLU A 147 1.95 -3.06 -23.51
C GLU A 147 2.15 -1.56 -23.77
N LEU A 148 1.78 -0.72 -22.80
CA LEU A 148 1.94 0.73 -22.80
C LEU A 148 2.72 1.14 -21.55
N SER A 149 3.69 2.05 -21.69
CA SER A 149 4.33 2.65 -20.52
C SER A 149 3.47 3.79 -19.97
N PHE A 150 3.57 4.08 -18.66
CA PHE A 150 2.84 5.20 -18.07
C PHE A 150 3.27 6.55 -18.66
N ALA A 151 4.56 6.71 -18.97
CA ALA A 151 5.07 7.89 -19.66
C ALA A 151 4.43 8.08 -21.04
N ASP A 152 4.44 7.05 -21.88
CA ASP A 152 3.83 7.11 -23.22
C ASP A 152 2.31 7.34 -23.15
N PHE A 153 1.64 6.76 -22.14
CA PHE A 153 0.22 7.00 -21.89
C PHE A 153 -0.06 8.48 -21.62
N LEU A 154 0.67 9.10 -20.69
CA LEU A 154 0.52 10.52 -20.36
C LEU A 154 0.84 11.39 -21.57
N ASP A 155 1.91 11.08 -22.30
CA ASP A 155 2.34 11.86 -23.46
C ASP A 155 1.35 11.81 -24.61
N ARG A 156 0.88 10.63 -24.98
CA ARG A 156 -0.15 10.45 -26.00
C ARG A 156 -1.44 11.20 -25.66
N ARG A 157 -1.78 11.33 -24.38
CA ARG A 157 -2.97 12.05 -23.92
C ARG A 157 -2.74 13.54 -23.64
N GLY A 158 -1.52 14.05 -23.82
CA GLY A 158 -1.25 15.47 -23.55
C GLY A 158 -1.24 15.81 -22.05
N LEU A 159 -1.07 14.83 -21.16
CA LEU A 159 -1.21 15.00 -19.71
C LEU A 159 0.12 15.24 -18.99
N VAL A 160 0.03 15.87 -17.82
CA VAL A 160 1.09 16.00 -16.84
C VAL A 160 0.71 15.25 -15.57
N LEU A 161 1.68 14.55 -14.97
CA LEU A 161 1.54 13.92 -13.66
C LEU A 161 1.40 15.02 -12.60
N ARG A 162 0.35 14.95 -11.78
CA ARG A 162 0.07 15.91 -10.70
C ARG A 162 0.58 15.38 -9.35
N SER A 163 1.88 15.52 -9.13
CA SER A 163 2.54 14.98 -7.93
C SER A 163 2.10 15.70 -6.65
N ASP A 164 1.64 16.94 -6.75
CA ASP A 164 1.09 17.73 -5.66
C ASP A 164 -0.24 17.18 -5.10
N LEU A 165 -0.88 16.24 -5.80
CA LEU A 165 -2.09 15.55 -5.30
C LEU A 165 -1.78 14.35 -4.40
N LEU A 166 -0.50 14.03 -4.21
CA LEU A 166 -0.04 12.97 -3.33
C LEU A 166 0.55 13.57 -2.05
N GLY A 167 0.16 13.01 -0.91
CA GLY A 167 0.81 13.23 0.38
C GLY A 167 1.56 11.98 0.83
N ALA A 168 2.87 12.06 1.09
CA ALA A 168 3.64 10.94 1.61
C ALA A 168 3.16 10.55 3.02
N TRP A 169 2.91 9.26 3.28
CA TRP A 169 2.23 8.83 4.51
C TRP A 169 3.05 7.92 5.41
N ALA A 170 3.61 6.85 4.85
CA ALA A 170 4.41 5.89 5.60
C ALA A 170 5.38 5.17 4.67
N ARG A 171 6.39 4.51 5.24
CA ARG A 171 7.25 3.59 4.51
C ARG A 171 7.38 2.29 5.28
N TRP A 172 7.06 1.18 4.62
CA TRP A 172 7.10 -0.15 5.25
C TRP A 172 7.95 -1.09 4.41
N ILE A 173 8.86 -1.81 5.06
CA ILE A 173 9.67 -2.84 4.41
C ILE A 173 9.22 -4.20 4.90
N THR A 174 8.91 -5.08 3.95
CA THR A 174 8.50 -6.45 4.23
C THR A 174 9.60 -7.19 5.02
N PRO A 175 9.24 -7.99 6.04
CA PRO A 175 10.22 -8.67 6.90
C PRO A 175 11.25 -9.49 6.12
N GLU A 176 12.46 -9.61 6.65
CA GLU A 176 13.59 -10.26 5.97
C GLU A 176 13.39 -11.74 5.68
N PHE A 177 12.60 -12.42 6.51
CA PHE A 177 12.30 -13.84 6.32
C PHE A 177 11.34 -14.07 5.16
N GLU A 178 10.65 -13.05 4.64
CA GLU A 178 9.72 -13.22 3.52
C GLU A 178 10.44 -13.46 2.19
N PRO A 179 9.93 -14.36 1.33
CA PRO A 179 10.57 -14.65 0.04
C PRO A 179 10.30 -13.54 -0.97
N ARG A 180 9.16 -12.86 -0.84
CA ARG A 180 8.75 -11.74 -1.68
C ARG A 180 8.73 -10.51 -0.80
N ARG A 181 9.73 -9.66 -0.97
CA ARG A 181 9.89 -8.46 -0.16
C ARG A 181 9.61 -7.22 -0.97
N TYR A 182 8.94 -6.27 -0.35
CA TYR A 182 8.67 -4.95 -0.88
C TYR A 182 9.16 -3.89 0.10
N ASP A 183 9.72 -2.81 -0.45
CA ASP A 183 9.95 -1.53 0.21
C ASP A 183 8.88 -0.58 -0.34
N THR A 184 7.83 -0.38 0.46
CA THR A 184 6.58 0.24 0.01
C THR A 184 6.43 1.62 0.63
N TRP A 185 6.32 2.63 -0.23
CA TRP A 185 5.89 3.97 0.17
C TRP A 185 4.37 4.06 0.06
N PHE A 186 3.73 4.46 1.15
CA PHE A 186 2.30 4.74 1.22
C PHE A 186 2.08 6.23 1.00
N PHE A 187 1.04 6.55 0.23
CA PHE A 187 0.59 7.91 -0.04
C PHE A 187 -0.88 8.05 0.33
N ALA A 188 -1.30 9.25 0.70
CA ALA A 188 -2.69 9.68 0.74
C ALA A 188 -2.98 10.53 -0.49
N ALA A 189 -4.18 10.40 -1.07
CA ALA A 189 -4.62 11.21 -2.20
C ALA A 189 -6.12 11.49 -2.11
N VAL A 190 -6.56 12.66 -2.53
CA VAL A 190 -7.99 12.96 -2.69
C VAL A 190 -8.52 12.34 -3.99
N LEU A 191 -9.73 11.77 -3.96
CA LEU A 191 -10.47 11.41 -5.16
C LEU A 191 -10.72 12.68 -5.99
N PRO A 192 -10.13 12.80 -7.20
CA PRO A 192 -10.29 14.00 -8.00
C PRO A 192 -11.76 14.26 -8.36
N ALA A 193 -12.19 15.52 -8.30
CA ALA A 193 -13.56 15.90 -8.59
C ALA A 193 -13.98 15.43 -10.00
N GLY A 194 -15.16 14.79 -10.08
CA GLY A 194 -15.71 14.23 -11.31
C GLY A 194 -15.35 12.76 -11.56
N GLN A 195 -14.22 12.29 -11.02
CA GLN A 195 -13.82 10.89 -11.19
C GLN A 195 -14.59 9.98 -10.22
N VAL A 196 -14.77 8.73 -10.65
CA VAL A 196 -15.37 7.67 -9.85
C VAL A 196 -14.43 6.45 -9.87
N THR A 197 -14.42 5.71 -8.77
CA THR A 197 -13.70 4.43 -8.73
C THR A 197 -14.43 3.40 -9.56
N VAL A 198 -13.70 2.64 -10.37
CA VAL A 198 -14.21 1.54 -11.17
C VAL A 198 -13.63 0.22 -10.66
N GLU A 199 -14.43 -0.84 -10.70
CA GLU A 199 -13.96 -2.19 -10.38
C GLU A 199 -13.30 -2.78 -11.62
N THR A 200 -11.97 -2.69 -11.72
CA THR A 200 -11.24 -2.99 -12.96
C THR A 200 -10.37 -4.24 -12.87
N SER A 201 -9.76 -4.54 -11.72
CA SER A 201 -8.71 -5.55 -11.70
C SER A 201 -9.21 -6.98 -11.52
N GLY A 202 -8.55 -7.91 -12.22
CA GLY A 202 -8.65 -9.35 -11.97
C GLY A 202 -8.03 -9.77 -10.63
N GLU A 203 -7.42 -8.85 -9.88
CA GLU A 203 -6.70 -9.12 -8.63
C GLU A 203 -7.51 -8.80 -7.37
N ALA A 204 -8.57 -7.99 -7.51
CA ALA A 204 -9.59 -7.79 -6.48
C ALA A 204 -10.86 -8.59 -6.78
N ASP A 205 -11.59 -9.00 -5.74
CA ASP A 205 -12.96 -9.54 -5.88
C ASP A 205 -14.03 -8.64 -5.27
N ARG A 206 -13.63 -7.57 -4.59
CA ARG A 206 -14.51 -6.59 -3.96
C ARG A 206 -13.77 -5.29 -3.72
N THR A 207 -14.48 -4.16 -3.88
CA THR A 207 -14.02 -2.85 -3.41
C THR A 207 -15.03 -2.25 -2.44
N GLU A 208 -14.59 -1.38 -1.52
CA GLU A 208 -15.49 -0.61 -0.67
C GLU A 208 -14.89 0.73 -0.24
N TRP A 209 -15.77 1.73 -0.10
CA TRP A 209 -15.45 2.99 0.55
C TRP A 209 -15.80 2.90 2.03
N ALA A 210 -14.80 2.76 2.89
CA ALA A 210 -14.98 2.57 4.33
C ALA A 210 -14.58 3.82 5.12
N ARG A 211 -15.27 4.10 6.23
CA ARG A 211 -14.75 5.02 7.25
C ARG A 211 -13.56 4.33 7.93
N PRO A 212 -12.42 5.00 8.16
CA PRO A 212 -11.25 4.39 8.80
C PRO A 212 -11.58 3.73 10.14
N ALA A 213 -12.39 4.39 10.99
CA ALA A 213 -12.83 3.87 12.28
C ALA A 213 -13.62 2.55 12.15
N ASP A 214 -14.55 2.47 11.20
CA ASP A 214 -15.38 1.28 11.00
C ASP A 214 -14.54 0.11 10.49
N ALA A 215 -13.65 0.36 9.51
CA ALA A 215 -12.77 -0.67 8.96
C ALA A 215 -11.78 -1.19 10.01
N ALA A 216 -11.20 -0.31 10.85
CA ALA A 216 -10.34 -0.71 11.96
C ALA A 216 -11.11 -1.54 12.99
N ALA A 217 -12.33 -1.14 13.36
CA ALA A 217 -13.15 -1.90 14.30
C ALA A 217 -13.55 -3.29 13.75
N ARG A 218 -13.82 -3.40 12.44
CA ARG A 218 -14.08 -4.70 11.78
C ARG A 218 -12.82 -5.58 11.75
N TYR A 219 -11.64 -4.99 11.54
CA TYR A 219 -10.37 -5.70 11.68
C TYR A 219 -10.17 -6.23 13.11
N ASP A 220 -10.45 -5.41 14.13
CA ASP A 220 -10.29 -5.81 15.54
C ASP A 220 -11.20 -6.99 15.92
N ARG A 221 -12.39 -7.07 15.30
CA ARG A 221 -13.32 -8.20 15.43
C ARG A 221 -12.97 -9.41 14.55
N GLY A 222 -11.92 -9.33 13.72
CA GLY A 222 -11.51 -10.40 12.82
C GLY A 222 -12.36 -10.54 11.54
N GLU A 223 -13.18 -9.54 11.22
CA GLU A 223 -14.07 -9.54 10.06
C GLU A 223 -13.36 -9.07 8.78
N LEU A 224 -12.31 -8.26 8.92
CA LEU A 224 -11.44 -7.82 7.83
C LEU A 224 -10.03 -8.34 8.05
N LEU A 225 -9.55 -9.16 7.12
CA LEU A 225 -8.15 -9.58 7.09
C LEU A 225 -7.32 -8.42 6.55
N MET A 226 -6.29 -7.97 7.26
CA MET A 226 -5.37 -6.93 6.81
C MET A 226 -3.93 -7.29 7.19
N MET A 227 -2.99 -6.85 6.37
CA MET A 227 -1.58 -6.87 6.72
C MET A 227 -1.25 -5.71 7.69
N PRO A 228 -0.22 -5.83 8.54
CA PRO A 228 0.23 -4.76 9.44
C PRO A 228 0.30 -3.36 8.82
N PRO A 229 0.93 -3.13 7.65
CA PRO A 229 0.99 -1.80 7.05
C PRO A 229 -0.40 -1.22 6.74
N THR A 230 -1.35 -2.04 6.27
CA THR A 230 -2.70 -1.58 5.93
C THR A 230 -3.44 -1.06 7.16
N ILE A 231 -3.48 -1.83 8.25
CA ILE A 231 -4.19 -1.42 9.46
C ILE A 231 -3.47 -0.27 10.18
N ALA A 232 -2.13 -0.24 10.18
CA ALA A 232 -1.36 0.84 10.79
C ALA A 232 -1.64 2.18 10.08
N THR A 233 -1.58 2.21 8.75
CA THR A 233 -1.88 3.41 7.95
C THR A 233 -3.36 3.80 8.04
N LEU A 234 -4.27 2.83 8.11
CA LEU A 234 -5.70 3.08 8.33
C LEU A 234 -5.94 3.77 9.69
N ARG A 235 -5.29 3.29 10.75
CA ARG A 235 -5.41 3.87 12.09
C ARG A 235 -4.77 5.26 12.19
N ALA A 236 -3.71 5.50 11.43
CA ALA A 236 -3.11 6.83 11.31
C ALA A 236 -4.08 7.87 10.69
N LEU A 237 -5.12 7.45 9.97
CA LEU A 237 -6.16 8.37 9.46
C LEU A 237 -7.20 8.77 10.52
N LEU A 238 -7.29 8.07 11.65
CA LEU A 238 -8.33 8.31 12.67
C LEU A 238 -8.35 9.73 13.27
N PRO A 239 -7.20 10.42 13.45
CA PRO A 239 -7.21 11.78 14.00
C PRO A 239 -7.79 12.85 13.07
N TYR A 240 -7.96 12.56 11.76
CA TYR A 240 -8.34 13.56 10.76
C TYR A 240 -9.84 13.55 10.48
N ALA A 241 -10.47 14.73 10.46
CA ALA A 241 -11.91 14.90 10.26
C ALA A 241 -12.30 15.20 8.80
N SER A 242 -11.32 15.49 7.94
CA SER A 242 -11.52 15.73 6.50
C SER A 242 -10.33 15.24 5.68
N VAL A 243 -10.51 15.14 4.36
CA VAL A 243 -9.41 14.84 3.44
C VAL A 243 -8.37 15.96 3.42
N GLU A 244 -8.81 17.22 3.51
CA GLU A 244 -7.90 18.37 3.57
C GLU A 244 -6.96 18.29 4.78
N GLU A 245 -7.50 18.00 5.96
CA GLU A 245 -6.70 17.83 7.17
C GLU A 245 -5.73 16.65 7.05
N ALA A 246 -6.18 15.52 6.48
CA ALA A 246 -5.31 14.37 6.25
C ALA A 246 -4.15 14.72 5.29
N LEU A 247 -4.43 15.40 4.18
CA LEU A 247 -3.38 15.80 3.23
C LEU A 247 -2.41 16.83 3.82
N ALA A 248 -2.88 17.76 4.66
CA ALA A 248 -2.01 18.65 5.40
C ALA A 248 -1.10 17.88 6.37
N GLY A 249 -1.66 16.90 7.10
CA GLY A 249 -0.91 16.04 8.01
C GLY A 249 0.12 15.12 7.35
N ALA A 250 0.01 14.88 6.03
CA ALA A 250 0.99 14.09 5.27
C ALA A 250 2.39 14.73 5.26
N ALA A 251 2.48 16.06 5.35
CA ALA A 251 3.76 16.76 5.43
C ALA A 251 4.53 16.46 6.73
N GLU A 252 3.82 16.10 7.79
CA GLU A 252 4.37 15.86 9.13
C GLU A 252 4.65 14.38 9.42
N GLN A 253 4.24 13.46 8.53
CA GLN A 253 4.42 12.03 8.76
C GLN A 253 5.90 11.64 8.79
N ASP A 254 6.26 10.78 9.75
CA ASP A 254 7.56 10.12 9.78
C ASP A 254 7.61 9.00 8.73
N LEU A 255 8.59 9.07 7.83
CA LEU A 255 8.82 8.07 6.80
C LEU A 255 10.04 7.19 7.08
N THR A 256 10.53 7.20 8.32
CA THR A 256 11.50 6.20 8.78
C THR A 256 10.93 4.81 8.48
N PRO A 257 11.67 3.96 7.75
CA PRO A 257 11.13 2.68 7.30
C PRO A 257 10.73 1.81 8.50
N VAL A 258 9.47 1.40 8.53
CA VAL A 258 8.98 0.41 9.50
C VAL A 258 9.38 -0.97 9.00
N VAL A 259 10.30 -1.61 9.73
CA VAL A 259 10.83 -2.95 9.45
C VAL A 259 10.57 -3.86 10.65
N ALA A 260 10.26 -5.13 10.41
CA ALA A 260 10.12 -6.08 11.48
C ALA A 260 11.48 -6.47 12.05
N GLU A 261 11.61 -6.44 13.37
CA GLU A 261 12.80 -6.85 14.11
C GLU A 261 12.56 -8.20 14.77
N ALA A 262 13.46 -9.15 14.54
CA ALA A 262 13.43 -10.48 15.14
C ALA A 262 14.51 -10.58 16.24
N GLU A 263 14.09 -10.86 17.47
CA GLU A 263 14.98 -11.02 18.62
C GLU A 263 14.83 -12.42 19.21
N LEU A 264 15.95 -13.11 19.48
CA LEU A 264 15.95 -14.38 20.20
C LEU A 264 15.83 -14.11 21.71
N ARG A 265 14.72 -14.52 22.33
CA ARG A 265 14.48 -14.45 23.78
C ARG A 265 14.25 -15.85 24.37
N GLY A 266 15.31 -16.43 24.91
CA GLY A 266 15.27 -17.79 25.46
C GLY A 266 14.96 -18.82 24.36
N GLU A 267 13.84 -19.53 24.49
CA GLU A 267 13.38 -20.54 23.52
C GLU A 267 12.37 -19.99 22.50
N GLU A 268 12.27 -18.66 22.35
CA GLU A 268 11.38 -18.02 21.37
C GLU A 268 12.13 -16.98 20.54
N VAL A 269 11.72 -16.83 19.28
CA VAL A 269 11.99 -15.64 18.46
C VAL A 269 10.79 -14.72 18.60
N VAL A 270 11.04 -13.50 19.07
CA VAL A 270 10.05 -12.44 19.20
C VAL A 270 10.19 -11.51 18.00
N LEU A 271 9.15 -11.45 17.19
CA LEU A 271 9.05 -10.53 16.05
C LEU A 271 8.27 -9.30 16.48
N THR A 272 8.85 -8.11 16.32
CA THR A 272 8.23 -6.83 16.68
C THR A 272 8.31 -5.86 15.51
N TRP A 273 7.41 -4.89 15.47
CA TRP A 273 7.50 -3.72 14.61
C TRP A 273 7.61 -2.51 15.53
N PRO A 274 8.75 -1.80 15.56
CA PRO A 274 8.92 -0.63 16.42
C PRO A 274 7.78 0.38 16.24
N GLY A 275 7.17 0.84 17.34
CA GLY A 275 6.01 1.75 17.33
C GLY A 275 4.68 1.08 16.98
N HIS A 276 4.67 -0.24 16.77
CA HIS A 276 3.50 -1.03 16.40
C HIS A 276 3.48 -2.38 17.15
N GLU A 277 3.58 -2.31 18.47
CA GLU A 277 3.70 -3.48 19.35
C GLU A 277 2.49 -4.43 19.25
N GLU A 278 1.34 -3.94 18.79
CA GLU A 278 0.14 -4.75 18.52
C GLU A 278 0.35 -5.90 17.50
N PHE A 279 1.38 -5.80 16.66
CA PHE A 279 1.72 -6.84 15.67
C PHE A 279 2.74 -7.84 16.20
N THR A 280 3.18 -7.72 17.46
CA THR A 280 4.20 -8.60 18.05
C THR A 280 3.83 -10.07 17.96
N LYS A 281 4.79 -10.92 17.59
CA LYS A 281 4.62 -12.37 17.47
C LYS A 281 5.70 -13.10 18.25
N HIS A 282 5.27 -14.14 18.96
CA HIS A 282 6.15 -15.04 19.71
C HIS A 282 6.19 -16.39 18.99
N VAL A 283 7.37 -16.78 18.53
CA VAL A 283 7.59 -18.00 17.73
C VAL A 283 8.58 -18.90 18.46
N PRO A 284 8.18 -20.08 18.95
CA PRO A 284 9.10 -21.02 19.58
C PRO A 284 10.24 -21.45 18.64
N THR A 285 11.46 -21.53 19.15
CA THR A 285 12.66 -21.96 18.41
C THR A 285 12.66 -23.46 18.11
N GLY A 286 11.98 -24.26 18.92
CA GLY A 286 11.79 -25.71 18.71
C GLY A 286 10.52 -26.09 17.94
N PRO A 287 10.44 -27.28 17.32
CA PRO A 287 9.18 -27.78 16.75
C PRO A 287 8.11 -27.87 17.84
N ARG A 288 6.88 -27.45 17.52
CA ARG A 288 5.75 -27.51 18.45
C ARG A 288 5.47 -28.99 18.74
N ILE A 289 5.91 -29.50 19.90
CA ILE A 289 5.57 -30.86 20.34
C ILE A 289 4.04 -30.90 20.47
N PRO A 290 3.32 -31.74 19.71
CA PRO A 290 1.90 -31.93 19.94
C PRO A 290 1.74 -32.43 21.37
N ARG A 291 0.93 -31.75 22.19
CA ARG A 291 0.52 -32.32 23.48
C ARG A 291 -0.14 -33.66 23.16
N GLN A 292 0.54 -34.77 23.46
CA GLN A 292 -0.10 -36.07 23.47
C GLN A 292 -1.27 -35.95 24.44
N GLY A 293 -2.48 -36.22 23.95
CA GLY A 293 -3.68 -36.26 24.77
C GLY A 293 -3.44 -37.21 25.93
N GLY A 294 -3.38 -36.66 27.13
CA GLY A 294 -3.39 -37.44 28.35
C GLY A 294 -4.70 -38.21 28.41
N GLN A 295 -4.64 -39.50 28.13
CA GLN A 295 -5.59 -40.45 28.65
C GLN A 295 -5.29 -40.62 30.14
N SER A 296 -6.26 -40.24 30.97
CA SER A 296 -6.55 -40.85 32.26
C SER A 296 -7.95 -40.41 32.68
#